data_AF-A0A061G2R5-F1
#
_entry.id   AF-A0A061G2R5-F1
#
_cell.length_a   1.000
_cell.length_b   1.000
_cell.length_c   1.000
_cell.angle_alpha   90.00
_cell.angle_beta   90.00
_cell.angle_gamma   90.00
#
_symmetry.space_group_name_H-M   'P 1'
#
loop_
_entity.id
_entity.type
_entity.pdbx_description
1 polymer ?
#
loop_
_entity_poly.entity_id
_entity_poly.type
_entity_poly.pdbx_seq_one_letter_code
_entity_poly.pdbx_strand_id
1 'polypeptide(L)'
;MERKVRIEAIESITERLSCLENLYFPRALQSSASDPSHRKSILHDLLSRDVPVFLERYGSELTSDELLEFDALNDDYEVNWHLKHLRSKMSPSSEELKSRSVTVKNRRRAYLNKLICDGQYFSEDAMREREPYLHHEYLGKFQDLSGRSMAKPGERWSETLMRRCEEARLVAKIREEQQRLGVAQKDWVGNETNQQEEEEEEEEEEEEEEEEEEEEEEEEEEEDENEMKKENGGEHGNEMLLDHPGNDRGATSATMGEDEEAPSAEEMQDRMDQFTYIMQQKFLSGEDREHLDYTKIDDDETLDDHWLREANHDAEEKYFAED
;
A
#
# COMPACT_ATOMS: atom_id res chain seq x y z
N MET A 1 16.95 16.22 57.12
CA MET A 1 16.80 14.75 57.05
C MET A 1 17.12 14.37 55.63
N GLU A 2 18.17 13.60 55.41
CA GLU A 2 18.43 13.01 54.09
C GLU A 2 17.25 12.10 53.76
N ARG A 3 16.45 12.46 52.75
CA ARG A 3 15.44 11.56 52.21
C ARG A 3 16.18 10.44 51.50
N LYS A 4 15.88 9.19 51.83
CA LYS A 4 16.51 7.99 51.25
C LYS A 4 15.40 7.03 50.84
N VAL A 5 15.67 6.21 49.83
CA VAL A 5 14.80 5.08 49.47
C VAL A 5 14.65 4.18 50.70
N ARG A 6 13.46 3.62 50.91
CA ARG A 6 13.19 2.69 52.01
C ARG A 6 14.13 1.49 51.90
N ILE A 7 14.80 1.11 52.99
CA ILE A 7 15.75 -0.01 53.02
C ILE A 7 15.06 -1.32 52.58
N GLU A 8 13.81 -1.53 53.00
CA GLU A 8 12.99 -2.67 52.60
C GLU A 8 12.75 -2.71 51.07
N ALA A 9 12.59 -1.55 50.43
CA ALA A 9 12.44 -1.46 48.98
C ALA A 9 13.76 -1.76 48.25
N ILE A 10 14.90 -1.26 48.76
CA ILE A 10 16.23 -1.57 48.22
C ILE A 10 16.47 -3.09 48.23
N GLU A 11 16.19 -3.74 49.35
CA GLU A 11 16.33 -5.20 49.50
C GLU A 11 15.42 -5.96 48.52
N SER A 12 14.15 -5.58 48.41
CA SER A 12 13.18 -6.23 47.52
C SER A 12 13.54 -6.06 46.04
N ILE A 13 13.90 -4.84 45.61
CA ILE A 13 14.27 -4.54 44.22
C ILE A 13 15.53 -5.32 43.83
N THR A 14 16.56 -5.28 44.67
CA THR A 14 17.85 -5.93 44.37
C THR A 14 17.74 -7.46 44.38
N GLU A 15 16.90 -8.03 45.25
CA GLU A 15 16.59 -9.46 45.26
C GLU A 15 15.88 -9.89 43.97
N ARG A 16 14.82 -9.18 43.55
CA ARG A 16 14.12 -9.47 42.30
C ARG A 16 15.04 -9.37 41.09
N LEU A 17 15.78 -8.27 40.96
CA LEU A 17 16.69 -8.04 39.84
C LEU A 17 17.84 -9.07 39.80
N SER A 18 18.29 -9.57 40.95
CA SER A 18 19.36 -10.59 41.01
C SER A 18 18.96 -11.93 40.39
N CYS A 19 17.65 -12.24 40.39
CA CYS A 19 17.08 -13.45 39.79
C CYS A 19 16.89 -13.34 38.28
N LEU A 20 17.06 -12.15 37.68
CA LEU A 20 16.95 -11.98 36.23
C LEU A 20 18.20 -12.52 35.51
N GLU A 21 17.98 -13.35 34.48
CA GLU A 21 19.07 -14.06 33.79
C GLU A 21 19.87 -13.16 32.83
N ASN A 22 19.23 -12.16 32.24
CA ASN A 22 19.80 -11.33 31.16
C ASN A 22 20.20 -9.91 31.62
N LEU A 23 20.48 -9.71 32.91
CA LEU A 23 20.88 -8.40 33.42
C LEU A 23 22.32 -8.08 32.98
N TYR A 24 22.53 -6.91 32.38
CA TYR A 24 23.87 -6.47 31.97
C TYR A 24 24.72 -6.06 33.18
N PHE A 25 25.91 -6.65 33.30
CA PHE A 25 26.93 -6.22 34.26
C PHE A 25 28.22 -5.79 33.55
N PRO A 26 28.89 -4.71 34.01
CA PRO A 26 30.19 -4.30 33.49
C PRO A 26 31.20 -5.45 33.53
N ARG A 27 32.10 -5.53 32.55
CA ARG A 27 33.08 -6.63 32.39
C ARG A 27 33.88 -6.94 33.66
N ALA A 28 34.23 -5.92 34.46
CA ALA A 28 34.95 -6.09 35.72
C ALA A 28 34.16 -6.87 36.81
N LEU A 29 32.83 -6.90 36.70
CA LEU A 29 31.91 -7.50 37.67
C LEU A 29 31.26 -8.79 37.16
N GLN A 30 31.51 -9.19 35.91
CA GLN A 30 30.88 -10.37 35.29
C GLN A 30 31.25 -11.69 35.97
N SER A 31 32.50 -11.82 36.45
CA SER A 31 32.94 -13.01 37.18
C SER A 31 32.19 -13.19 38.50
N SER A 32 31.96 -12.10 39.23
CA SER A 32 31.17 -12.09 40.47
C SER A 32 29.67 -12.17 40.21
N ALA A 33 29.20 -11.69 39.05
CA ALA A 33 27.79 -11.74 38.66
C ALA A 33 27.36 -13.12 38.13
N SER A 34 28.13 -14.18 38.35
CA SER A 34 27.70 -15.55 38.01
C SER A 34 26.75 -16.13 39.06
N ASP A 35 26.82 -15.65 40.31
CA ASP A 35 26.00 -16.12 41.44
C ASP A 35 24.94 -15.07 41.82
N PRO A 36 23.64 -15.44 41.98
CA PRO A 36 22.57 -14.52 42.35
C PRO A 36 22.83 -13.74 43.65
N SER A 37 23.45 -14.35 44.65
CA SER A 37 23.74 -13.68 45.93
C SER A 37 24.74 -12.53 45.75
N HIS A 38 25.75 -12.75 44.92
CA HIS A 38 26.74 -11.73 44.58
C HIS A 38 26.15 -10.63 43.69
N ARG A 39 25.25 -10.98 42.74
CA ARG A 39 24.48 -9.98 41.96
C ARG A 39 23.69 -9.05 42.87
N LYS A 40 22.95 -9.62 43.83
CA LYS A 40 22.17 -8.84 44.81
C LYS A 40 23.07 -7.86 45.57
N SER A 41 24.23 -8.31 46.06
CA SER A 41 25.18 -7.44 46.78
C SER A 41 25.72 -6.30 45.91
N ILE A 42 26.02 -6.55 44.63
CA ILE A 42 26.51 -5.52 43.70
C ILE A 42 25.42 -4.47 43.43
N LEU A 43 24.19 -4.91 43.19
CA LEU A 43 23.06 -4.01 42.95
C LEU A 43 22.73 -3.18 44.18
N HIS A 44 22.78 -3.81 45.37
CA HIS A 44 22.57 -3.13 46.64
C HIS A 44 23.65 -2.06 46.91
N ASP A 45 24.93 -2.37 46.67
CA ASP A 45 26.02 -1.38 46.80
C ASP A 45 25.81 -0.20 45.85
N LEU A 46 25.47 -0.46 44.59
CA LEU A 46 25.25 0.59 43.61
C LEU A 46 24.05 1.46 43.98
N LEU A 47 22.92 0.86 44.32
CA LEU A 47 21.69 1.58 44.70
C LEU A 47 21.88 2.40 45.98
N SER A 48 22.74 1.95 46.90
CA SER A 48 23.07 2.68 48.13
C SER A 48 24.06 3.82 47.90
N ARG A 49 24.95 3.70 46.92
CA ARG A 49 26.01 4.67 46.63
C ARG A 49 25.56 5.75 45.65
N ASP A 50 24.88 5.35 44.57
CA ASP A 50 24.57 6.20 43.41
C ASP A 50 23.26 5.74 42.76
N VAL A 51 22.18 6.44 43.12
CA VAL A 51 20.82 6.18 42.63
C VAL A 51 20.66 6.56 41.14
N PRO A 52 21.13 7.73 40.67
CA PRO A 52 21.10 8.06 39.23
C PRO A 52 21.72 6.99 38.33
N VAL A 53 22.94 6.54 38.64
CA VAL A 53 23.64 5.52 37.83
C VAL A 53 22.92 4.17 37.87
N PHE A 54 22.27 3.86 39.00
CA PHE A 54 21.42 2.68 39.10
C PHE A 54 20.20 2.78 38.16
N LEU A 55 19.49 3.91 38.17
CA LEU A 55 18.31 4.15 37.33
C LEU A 55 18.67 4.21 35.84
N GLU A 56 19.83 4.77 35.47
CA GLU A 56 20.32 4.76 34.10
C GLU A 56 20.49 3.34 33.55
N ARG A 57 21.07 2.44 34.36
CA ARG A 57 21.46 1.08 33.91
C ARG A 57 20.37 0.05 34.05
N TYR A 58 19.62 0.10 35.14
CA TYR A 58 18.66 -0.95 35.52
C TYR A 58 17.22 -0.42 35.58
N GLY A 59 16.99 0.86 35.36
CA GLY A 59 15.66 1.48 35.46
C GLY A 59 14.64 0.91 34.49
N SER A 60 15.06 0.38 33.33
CA SER A 60 14.16 -0.29 32.37
C SER A 60 13.57 -1.58 32.90
N GLU A 61 14.25 -2.23 33.86
CA GLU A 61 13.85 -3.51 34.44
C GLU A 61 13.02 -3.36 35.73
N LEU A 62 12.74 -2.11 36.14
CA LEU A 62 11.94 -1.79 37.31
C LEU A 62 10.44 -1.81 36.97
N THR A 63 9.61 -2.14 37.96
CA THR A 63 8.15 -2.04 37.84
C THR A 63 7.67 -0.63 38.19
N SER A 64 6.43 -0.30 37.79
CA SER A 64 5.82 0.99 38.15
C SER A 64 5.77 1.22 39.66
N ASP A 65 5.51 0.17 40.45
CA ASP A 65 5.44 0.26 41.91
C ASP A 65 6.82 0.52 42.52
N GLU A 66 7.86 -0.09 41.98
CA GLU A 66 9.24 0.13 42.42
C GLU A 66 9.72 1.54 42.07
N LEU A 67 9.32 2.09 40.92
CA LEU A 67 9.63 3.47 40.54
C LEU A 67 9.01 4.51 41.48
N LEU A 68 7.91 4.18 42.19
CA LEU A 68 7.31 5.08 43.19
C LEU A 68 8.19 5.20 44.44
N GLU A 69 8.99 4.17 44.77
CA GLU A 69 9.89 4.19 45.94
C GLU A 69 10.99 5.26 45.82
N PHE A 70 11.27 5.70 44.59
CA PHE A 70 12.25 6.74 44.27
C PHE A 70 11.66 8.15 44.28
N ASP A 71 10.33 8.33 44.36
CA ASP A 71 9.72 9.67 44.41
C ASP A 71 10.15 10.47 45.65
N ALA A 72 10.58 9.78 46.71
CA ALA A 72 11.17 10.40 47.90
C ALA A 72 12.47 11.18 47.59
N LEU A 73 13.12 10.88 46.46
CA LEU A 73 14.36 11.50 45.99
C LEU A 73 14.14 12.51 44.85
N ASN A 74 12.91 12.96 44.60
CA ASN A 74 12.59 13.93 43.54
C ASN A 74 13.27 15.31 43.66
N ASP A 75 13.94 15.59 44.79
CA ASP A 75 14.73 16.80 44.99
C ASP A 75 16.02 16.79 44.12
N ASP A 76 16.52 15.61 43.76
CA ASP A 76 17.65 15.47 42.83
C ASP A 76 17.16 15.56 41.39
N TYR A 77 17.78 16.46 40.63
CA TYR A 77 17.44 16.67 39.21
C TYR A 77 17.66 15.42 38.37
N GLU A 78 18.77 14.69 38.58
CA GLU A 78 19.11 13.52 37.77
C GLU A 78 18.13 12.38 38.02
N VAL A 79 17.83 12.11 39.30
CA VAL A 79 16.84 11.09 39.69
C VAL A 79 15.47 11.42 39.10
N ASN A 80 15.02 12.68 39.26
CA ASN A 80 13.72 13.12 38.74
C ASN A 80 13.65 12.99 37.20
N TRP A 81 14.73 13.36 36.49
CA TRP A 81 14.82 13.19 35.05
C TRP A 81 14.71 11.70 34.64
N HIS A 82 15.48 10.82 35.28
CA HIS A 82 15.41 9.38 35.00
C HIS A 82 14.02 8.81 35.29
N LEU A 83 13.39 9.19 36.41
CA LEU A 83 12.03 8.73 36.75
C LEU A 83 10.99 9.17 35.72
N LYS A 84 11.02 10.43 35.29
CA LYS A 84 10.15 10.93 34.22
C LYS A 84 10.38 10.20 32.91
N HIS A 85 11.64 10.02 32.51
CA HIS A 85 12.00 9.33 31.28
C HIS A 85 11.56 7.87 31.27
N LEU A 86 11.78 7.14 32.38
CA LEU A 86 11.38 5.74 32.52
C LEU A 86 9.84 5.59 32.52
N ARG A 87 9.13 6.49 33.23
CA ARG A 87 7.66 6.53 33.22
C ARG A 87 7.12 6.83 31.83
N SER A 88 7.70 7.78 31.11
CA SER A 88 7.33 8.08 29.71
C SER A 88 7.55 6.89 28.79
N LYS A 89 8.63 6.10 28.99
CA LYS A 89 8.86 4.88 28.22
C LYS A 89 7.87 3.76 28.53
N MET A 90 7.53 3.55 29.80
CA MET A 90 6.64 2.46 30.24
C MET A 90 5.17 2.77 30.01
N SER A 91 4.75 4.00 30.33
CA SER A 91 3.38 4.48 30.18
C SER A 91 3.44 5.90 29.59
N PRO A 92 3.64 6.03 28.27
CA PRO A 92 3.69 7.33 27.62
C PRO A 92 2.37 8.07 27.84
N SER A 93 2.46 9.33 28.26
CA SER A 93 1.29 10.16 28.45
C SER A 93 0.56 10.37 27.12
N SER A 94 -0.75 10.62 27.16
CA SER A 94 -1.51 10.99 25.96
C SER A 94 -0.91 12.21 25.26
N GLU A 95 -0.36 13.17 26.01
CA GLU A 95 0.32 14.33 25.44
C GLU A 95 1.64 13.94 24.77
N GLU A 96 2.44 13.06 25.37
CA GLU A 96 3.70 12.60 24.79
C GLU A 96 3.47 11.78 23.52
N LEU A 97 2.44 10.94 23.48
CA LEU A 97 2.03 10.21 22.28
C LEU A 97 1.61 11.17 21.15
N LYS A 98 0.87 12.24 21.49
CA LYS A 98 0.49 13.28 20.54
C LYS A 98 1.73 14.01 20.02
N SER A 99 2.63 14.44 20.90
CA SER A 99 3.87 15.12 20.53
C SER A 99 4.72 14.24 19.61
N ARG A 100 4.91 12.96 19.96
CA ARG A 100 5.62 11.99 19.10
C ARG A 100 4.94 11.81 17.75
N SER A 101 3.62 11.70 17.72
CA SER A 101 2.85 11.61 16.47
C SER A 101 3.01 12.85 15.59
N VAL A 102 3.01 14.04 16.19
CA VAL A 102 3.25 15.31 15.48
C VAL A 102 4.67 15.35 14.92
N THR A 103 5.69 15.01 15.71
CA THR A 103 7.07 14.93 15.26
C THR A 103 7.23 13.97 14.09
N VAL A 104 6.65 12.77 14.16
CA VAL A 104 6.65 11.79 13.06
C VAL A 104 6.00 12.36 11.80
N LYS A 105 4.81 12.98 11.92
CA LYS A 105 4.14 13.59 10.77
C LYS A 105 4.96 14.70 10.14
N ASN A 106 5.61 15.54 10.96
CA ASN A 106 6.45 16.62 10.49
C ASN A 106 7.72 16.10 9.80
N ARG A 107 8.39 15.09 10.37
CA ARG A 107 9.55 14.43 9.76
C ARG A 107 9.19 13.79 8.42
N ARG A 108 8.09 13.04 8.37
CA ARG A 108 7.57 12.48 7.11
C ARG A 108 7.24 13.58 6.11
N ARG A 109 6.63 14.68 6.52
CA ARG A 109 6.35 15.82 5.62
C ARG A 109 7.62 16.45 5.06
N ALA A 110 8.66 16.63 5.88
CA ALA A 110 9.97 17.11 5.42
C ALA A 110 10.60 16.15 4.41
N TYR A 111 10.55 14.84 4.69
CA TYR A 111 11.07 13.82 3.78
C TYR A 111 10.26 13.72 2.47
N LEU A 112 8.93 13.87 2.55
CA LEU A 112 8.05 13.92 1.40
C LEU A 112 8.48 15.03 0.44
N ASN A 113 8.70 16.24 0.95
CA ASN A 113 9.15 17.37 0.14
C ASN A 113 10.47 17.07 -0.57
N LYS A 114 11.40 16.39 0.11
CA LYS A 114 12.65 15.94 -0.50
C LYS A 114 12.40 14.96 -1.65
N LEU A 115 11.54 13.96 -1.44
CA LEU A 115 11.19 12.97 -2.47
C LEU A 115 10.49 13.59 -3.67
N ILE A 116 9.64 14.60 -3.46
CA ILE A 116 8.99 15.37 -4.53
C ILE A 116 10.04 16.10 -5.37
N CYS A 117 11.02 16.74 -4.73
CA CYS A 117 12.13 17.40 -5.42
C CYS A 117 13.01 16.41 -6.21
N ASP A 118 13.25 15.22 -5.65
CA ASP A 118 14.05 14.16 -6.30
C ASP A 118 13.30 13.55 -7.52
N GLY A 119 11.97 13.54 -7.49
CA GLY A 119 11.09 13.15 -8.60
C GLY A 119 11.03 11.66 -8.94
N GLN A 120 11.89 10.82 -8.35
CA GLN A 120 11.93 9.38 -8.65
C GLN A 120 10.81 8.60 -7.95
N TYR A 121 10.56 8.87 -6.67
CA TYR A 121 9.64 8.09 -5.85
C TYR A 121 8.15 8.31 -6.21
N PHE A 122 7.82 9.54 -6.59
CA PHE A 122 6.48 9.94 -7.05
C PHE A 122 6.40 10.06 -8.58
N SER A 123 7.30 9.39 -9.30
CA SER A 123 7.13 9.21 -10.74
C SER A 123 5.94 8.28 -11.01
N GLU A 124 5.25 8.47 -12.14
CA GLU A 124 4.12 7.63 -12.52
C GLU A 124 4.48 6.14 -12.49
N ASP A 125 5.61 5.76 -13.10
CA ASP A 125 6.05 4.37 -13.14
C ASP A 125 6.31 3.80 -11.74
N ALA A 126 6.99 4.56 -10.86
CA ALA A 126 7.25 4.12 -9.49
C ALA A 126 5.97 4.03 -8.66
N MET A 127 4.98 4.89 -8.90
CA MET A 127 3.68 4.80 -8.21
C MET A 127 2.85 3.63 -8.76
N ARG A 128 2.87 3.38 -10.07
CA ARG A 128 2.20 2.26 -10.73
C ARG A 128 2.70 0.91 -10.23
N GLU A 129 4.00 0.75 -10.03
CA GLU A 129 4.57 -0.51 -9.52
C GLU A 129 4.14 -0.85 -8.10
N ARG A 130 3.98 0.20 -7.27
CA ARG A 130 3.63 0.10 -5.85
C ARG A 130 2.13 -0.07 -5.65
N GLU A 131 1.33 0.69 -6.40
CA GLU A 131 -0.14 0.67 -6.31
C GLU A 131 -0.77 0.47 -7.71
N PRO A 132 -0.68 -0.75 -8.28
CA PRO A 132 -1.11 -1.01 -9.65
C PRO A 132 -2.61 -0.81 -9.87
N TYR A 133 -3.43 -1.22 -8.90
CA TYR A 133 -4.89 -1.09 -9.00
C TYR A 133 -5.34 0.36 -8.97
N LEU A 134 -4.77 1.15 -8.06
CA LEU A 134 -5.06 2.58 -7.96
C LEU A 134 -4.61 3.32 -9.22
N HIS A 135 -3.41 3.01 -9.75
CA HIS A 135 -2.97 3.57 -11.02
C HIS A 135 -3.93 3.20 -12.16
N HIS A 136 -4.38 1.95 -12.22
CA HIS A 136 -5.31 1.51 -13.25
C HIS A 136 -6.63 2.30 -13.19
N GLU A 137 -7.21 2.50 -12.01
CA GLU A 137 -8.47 3.24 -11.83
C GLU A 137 -8.37 4.70 -12.27
N TYR A 138 -7.26 5.38 -11.96
CA TYR A 138 -7.10 6.82 -12.24
C TYR A 138 -6.52 7.09 -13.63
N LEU A 139 -5.64 6.23 -14.15
CA LEU A 139 -4.88 6.48 -15.36
C LEU A 139 -4.99 5.32 -16.35
N GLY A 140 -4.78 4.09 -15.88
CA GLY A 140 -4.62 2.92 -16.76
C GLY A 140 -5.87 2.48 -17.53
N LYS A 141 -7.09 2.91 -17.15
CA LYS A 141 -8.32 2.74 -17.95
C LYS A 141 -8.37 3.67 -19.17
N PHE A 142 -7.70 4.82 -19.09
CA PHE A 142 -7.74 5.87 -20.09
C PHE A 142 -6.44 5.96 -20.90
N GLN A 143 -5.36 5.35 -20.40
CA GLN A 143 -4.08 5.30 -21.09
C GLN A 143 -4.17 4.29 -22.24
N ASP A 144 -4.44 4.86 -23.40
CA ASP A 144 -4.58 4.33 -24.75
C ASP A 144 -4.03 2.91 -25.03
N LEU A 145 -4.84 2.13 -25.76
CA LEU A 145 -4.63 0.75 -26.25
C LEU A 145 -3.26 0.54 -26.94
N SER A 146 -2.69 1.60 -27.49
CA SER A 146 -1.33 1.67 -28.07
C SER A 146 -0.22 1.24 -27.10
N GLY A 147 -0.33 1.55 -25.81
CA GLY A 147 0.64 1.14 -24.79
C GLY A 147 0.65 -0.37 -24.54
N ARG A 148 -0.51 -1.02 -24.72
CA ARG A 148 -0.75 -2.47 -24.56
C ARG A 148 -0.49 -3.26 -25.83
N SER A 149 -0.32 -2.59 -26.97
CA SER A 149 -0.04 -3.24 -28.25
C SER A 149 1.10 -4.27 -28.15
N MET A 150 0.88 -5.42 -28.76
CA MET A 150 1.84 -6.53 -28.78
C MET A 150 3.16 -6.14 -29.44
N ALA A 151 3.19 -5.17 -30.35
CA ALA A 151 4.42 -4.75 -31.02
C ALA A 151 4.50 -3.23 -31.15
N LYS A 152 5.56 -2.63 -30.61
CA LYS A 152 5.90 -1.23 -30.86
C LYS A 152 6.89 -1.13 -32.02
N PRO A 153 6.71 -0.20 -32.97
CA PRO A 153 7.65 -0.02 -34.07
C PRO A 153 9.08 0.22 -33.57
N GLY A 154 10.01 -0.67 -33.92
CA GLY A 154 11.42 -0.56 -33.55
C GLY A 154 11.84 -1.23 -32.23
N GLU A 155 10.91 -1.84 -31.48
CA GLU A 155 11.21 -2.62 -30.27
C GLU A 155 11.78 -3.99 -30.63
N ARG A 156 12.75 -4.49 -29.86
CA ARG A 156 13.21 -5.88 -29.99
C ARG A 156 12.21 -6.81 -29.32
N TRP A 157 12.00 -8.01 -29.87
CA TRP A 157 11.18 -9.05 -29.23
C TRP A 157 11.51 -9.31 -27.75
N SER A 158 12.78 -9.19 -27.37
CA SER A 158 13.21 -9.31 -25.97
C SER A 158 12.65 -8.21 -25.07
N GLU A 159 12.57 -6.98 -25.57
CA GLU A 159 12.04 -5.82 -24.83
C GLU A 159 10.51 -5.93 -24.71
N THR A 160 9.85 -6.31 -25.80
CA THR A 160 8.42 -6.59 -25.82
C THR A 160 8.04 -7.69 -24.83
N LEU A 161 8.79 -8.80 -24.81
CA LEU A 161 8.54 -9.91 -23.88
C LEU A 161 8.71 -9.47 -22.42
N MET A 162 9.78 -8.73 -22.10
CA MET A 162 10.00 -8.20 -20.76
C MET A 162 8.85 -7.29 -20.32
N ARG A 163 8.43 -6.36 -21.18
CA ARG A 163 7.30 -5.47 -20.94
C ARG A 163 6.00 -6.24 -20.68
N ARG A 164 5.70 -7.28 -21.46
CA ARG A 164 4.48 -8.10 -21.28
C ARG A 164 4.53 -8.93 -20.01
N CYS A 165 5.69 -9.49 -19.65
CA CYS A 165 5.86 -10.17 -18.37
C CYS A 165 5.64 -9.22 -17.18
N GLU A 166 6.16 -7.99 -17.27
CA GLU A 166 5.94 -6.95 -16.26
C GLU A 166 4.46 -6.54 -16.19
N GLU A 167 3.82 -6.31 -17.32
CA GLU A 167 2.39 -5.98 -17.41
C GLU A 167 1.51 -7.10 -16.84
N ALA A 168 1.77 -8.36 -17.19
CA ALA A 168 1.06 -9.51 -16.66
C ALA A 168 1.18 -9.62 -15.13
N ARG A 169 2.36 -9.31 -14.58
CA ARG A 169 2.57 -9.26 -13.13
C ARG A 169 1.76 -8.15 -12.47
N LEU A 170 1.63 -6.98 -13.12
CA LEU A 170 0.80 -5.88 -12.62
C LEU A 170 -0.70 -6.24 -12.70
N VAL A 171 -1.16 -6.82 -13.80
CA VAL A 171 -2.55 -7.30 -13.95
C VAL A 171 -2.90 -8.35 -12.91
N ALA A 172 -2.00 -9.28 -12.60
CA ALA A 172 -2.21 -10.25 -11.53
C ALA A 172 -2.43 -9.56 -10.17
N LYS A 173 -1.58 -8.58 -9.81
CA LYS A 173 -1.76 -7.78 -8.59
C LYS A 173 -3.09 -7.01 -8.58
N ILE A 174 -3.49 -6.46 -9.73
CA ILE A 174 -4.78 -5.77 -9.87
C ILE A 174 -5.93 -6.73 -9.57
N ARG A 175 -5.91 -7.94 -10.14
CA ARG A 175 -6.94 -8.96 -9.91
C ARG A 175 -7.01 -9.40 -8.46
N GLU A 176 -5.87 -9.59 -7.80
CA GLU A 176 -5.83 -9.91 -6.36
C GLU A 176 -6.52 -8.81 -5.53
N GLU A 177 -6.27 -7.54 -5.84
CA GLU A 177 -6.90 -6.41 -5.17
C GLU A 177 -8.41 -6.28 -5.50
N GLN A 178 -8.81 -6.47 -6.76
CA GLN A 178 -10.22 -6.51 -7.17
C GLN A 178 -10.99 -7.63 -6.45
N GLN A 179 -10.38 -8.81 -6.32
CA GLN A 179 -10.95 -9.92 -5.56
C GLN A 179 -11.10 -9.57 -4.07
N ARG A 180 -10.08 -8.95 -3.47
CA ARG A 180 -10.11 -8.50 -2.07
C ARG A 180 -11.23 -7.48 -1.82
N LEU A 181 -11.51 -6.61 -2.78
CA LEU A 181 -12.57 -5.60 -2.73
C LEU A 181 -13.96 -6.14 -3.11
N GLY A 182 -14.05 -7.39 -3.58
CA GLY A 182 -15.32 -8.02 -3.96
C GLY A 182 -15.89 -7.53 -5.29
N VAL A 183 -15.03 -7.06 -6.20
CA VAL A 183 -15.43 -6.69 -7.57
C VAL A 183 -15.88 -7.93 -8.32
N ALA A 184 -16.97 -7.84 -9.08
CA ALA A 184 -17.49 -8.97 -9.86
C ALA A 184 -16.47 -9.42 -10.92
N GLN A 185 -16.37 -10.72 -11.15
CA GLN A 185 -15.35 -11.30 -12.06
C GLN A 185 -15.43 -10.75 -13.49
N LYS A 186 -16.64 -10.43 -13.95
CA LYS A 186 -16.88 -9.80 -15.26
C LYS A 186 -16.20 -8.43 -15.42
N ASP A 187 -15.98 -7.72 -14.32
CA ASP A 187 -15.39 -6.38 -14.31
C ASP A 187 -13.88 -6.44 -13.98
N TRP A 188 -13.28 -7.64 -14.01
CA TRP A 188 -11.86 -7.82 -13.74
C TRP A 188 -10.99 -7.39 -14.93
N VAL A 189 -9.87 -6.76 -14.63
CA VAL A 189 -8.95 -6.25 -15.66
C VAL A 189 -8.37 -7.39 -16.48
N GLY A 190 -8.41 -7.23 -17.81
CA GLY A 190 -7.95 -8.21 -18.79
C GLY A 190 -8.88 -9.42 -18.96
N ASN A 191 -10.13 -9.33 -18.50
CA ASN A 191 -11.19 -10.26 -18.89
C ASN A 191 -11.80 -9.88 -20.24
N GLU A 192 -11.59 -8.63 -20.69
CA GLU A 192 -11.99 -8.10 -22.01
C GLU A 192 -11.32 -8.86 -23.16
N THR A 193 -10.06 -9.28 -22.99
CA THR A 193 -9.33 -10.08 -23.99
C THR A 193 -9.91 -11.48 -24.12
N ASN A 194 -10.40 -12.06 -23.01
CA ASN A 194 -11.03 -13.38 -23.04
C ASN A 194 -12.44 -13.32 -23.63
N GLN A 195 -13.16 -12.20 -23.45
CA GLN A 195 -14.46 -11.97 -24.10
C GLN A 195 -14.31 -11.73 -25.60
N GLN A 196 -13.29 -10.97 -26.03
CA GLN A 196 -13.00 -10.80 -27.46
C GLN A 196 -12.54 -12.11 -28.11
N GLU A 197 -11.69 -12.91 -27.45
CA GLU A 197 -11.29 -14.23 -27.95
C GLU A 197 -12.49 -15.21 -27.98
N GLU A 198 -13.39 -15.19 -26.98
CA GLU A 198 -14.62 -15.99 -26.98
C GLU A 198 -15.62 -15.53 -28.06
N GLU A 199 -15.77 -14.23 -28.29
CA GLU A 199 -16.62 -13.68 -29.37
C GLU A 199 -16.04 -14.00 -30.76
N GLU A 200 -14.72 -13.93 -30.94
CA GLU A 200 -14.04 -14.34 -32.19
C GLU A 200 -14.18 -15.87 -32.43
N GLU A 201 -14.08 -16.71 -31.38
CA GLU A 201 -14.33 -18.15 -31.50
C GLU A 201 -15.81 -18.46 -31.83
N GLU A 202 -16.77 -17.73 -31.25
CA GLU A 202 -18.20 -17.87 -31.60
C GLU A 202 -18.49 -17.42 -33.05
N GLU A 203 -17.87 -16.34 -33.53
CA GLU A 203 -18.00 -15.92 -34.95
C GLU A 203 -17.35 -16.93 -35.90
N GLU A 204 -16.19 -17.53 -35.56
CA GLU A 204 -15.59 -18.61 -36.36
C GLU A 204 -16.47 -19.87 -36.38
N GLU A 205 -17.11 -20.24 -35.26
CA GLU A 205 -18.07 -21.35 -35.22
C GLU A 205 -19.34 -21.06 -36.04
N GLU A 206 -19.87 -19.83 -36.01
CA GLU A 206 -21.01 -19.43 -36.87
C GLU A 206 -20.64 -19.44 -38.37
N GLU A 207 -19.43 -19.00 -38.74
CA GLU A 207 -18.95 -19.09 -40.13
C GLU A 207 -18.77 -20.55 -40.59
N GLU A 208 -18.27 -21.45 -39.74
CA GLU A 208 -18.16 -22.88 -40.05
C GLU A 208 -19.55 -23.54 -40.21
N GLU A 209 -20.54 -23.18 -39.38
CA GLU A 209 -21.93 -23.66 -39.53
C GLU A 209 -22.58 -23.15 -40.84
N GLU A 210 -22.35 -21.89 -41.23
CA GLU A 210 -22.83 -21.36 -42.52
C GLU A 210 -22.16 -22.07 -43.72
N GLU A 211 -20.86 -22.39 -43.67
CA GLU A 211 -20.17 -23.16 -44.71
C GLU A 211 -20.72 -24.61 -44.82
N GLU A 212 -21.03 -25.27 -43.70
CA GLU A 212 -21.64 -26.61 -43.71
C GLU A 212 -23.07 -26.59 -44.30
N GLU A 213 -23.89 -25.56 -43.99
CA GLU A 213 -25.22 -25.40 -44.59
C GLU A 213 -25.13 -25.15 -46.11
N GLU A 214 -24.18 -24.34 -46.58
CA GLU A 214 -23.96 -24.12 -48.02
C GLU A 214 -23.52 -25.43 -48.74
N GLU A 215 -22.67 -26.25 -48.13
CA GLU A 215 -22.27 -27.56 -48.69
C GLU A 215 -23.46 -28.54 -48.77
N GLU A 216 -24.33 -28.59 -47.75
CA GLU A 216 -25.54 -29.43 -47.77
C GLU A 216 -26.54 -28.97 -48.85
N GLU A 217 -26.73 -27.66 -49.05
CA GLU A 217 -27.58 -27.13 -50.13
C GLU A 217 -27.01 -27.48 -51.52
N GLU A 218 -25.69 -27.39 -51.73
CA GLU A 218 -25.07 -27.81 -53.00
C GLU A 218 -25.22 -29.32 -53.26
N GLU A 219 -25.12 -30.17 -52.24
CA GLU A 219 -25.35 -31.61 -52.37
C GLU A 219 -26.82 -31.93 -52.71
N GLU A 220 -27.80 -31.24 -52.09
CA GLU A 220 -29.22 -31.40 -52.43
C GLU A 220 -29.52 -30.93 -53.86
N GLU A 221 -28.93 -29.81 -54.32
CA GLU A 221 -29.09 -29.36 -55.71
C GLU A 221 -28.47 -30.34 -56.72
N GLU A 222 -27.34 -30.98 -56.41
CA GLU A 222 -26.73 -32.01 -57.26
C GLU A 222 -27.51 -33.34 -57.25
N GLU A 223 -28.17 -33.70 -56.13
CA GLU A 223 -29.11 -34.82 -56.08
C GLU A 223 -30.37 -34.53 -56.91
N ASP A 224 -30.94 -33.32 -56.78
CA ASP A 224 -32.08 -32.86 -57.55
C ASP A 224 -31.75 -32.75 -59.05
N GLU A 225 -30.56 -32.27 -59.43
CA GLU A 225 -30.10 -32.27 -60.82
C GLU A 225 -29.94 -33.70 -61.38
N ASN A 226 -29.49 -34.66 -60.56
CA ASN A 226 -29.40 -36.06 -60.93
C ASN A 226 -30.77 -36.75 -61.02
N GLU A 227 -31.75 -36.36 -60.22
CA GLU A 227 -33.15 -36.78 -60.35
C GLU A 227 -33.83 -36.13 -61.56
N MET A 228 -33.62 -34.84 -61.83
CA MET A 228 -34.16 -34.14 -63.01
C MET A 228 -33.53 -34.60 -64.32
N LYS A 229 -32.29 -35.14 -64.31
CA LYS A 229 -31.71 -35.87 -65.48
C LYS A 229 -32.38 -37.23 -65.74
N LYS A 230 -33.11 -37.81 -64.78
CA LYS A 230 -33.95 -39.00 -64.99
C LYS A 230 -35.38 -38.69 -65.44
N GLU A 231 -35.87 -37.48 -65.21
CA GLU A 231 -37.23 -37.06 -65.60
C GLU A 231 -37.23 -35.80 -66.48
N ASN A 232 -36.43 -35.77 -67.55
CA ASN A 232 -36.67 -34.80 -68.62
C ASN A 232 -37.60 -35.37 -69.70
N GLY A 233 -38.88 -35.12 -69.47
CA GLY A 233 -39.98 -35.32 -70.41
C GLY A 233 -41.04 -34.24 -70.27
N GLY A 234 -40.69 -32.95 -70.44
CA GLY A 234 -41.63 -31.94 -70.94
C GLY A 234 -41.92 -30.72 -70.06
N GLU A 235 -41.17 -29.65 -70.36
CA GLU A 235 -41.60 -28.26 -70.63
C GLU A 235 -42.72 -27.54 -69.82
N HIS A 236 -42.26 -26.42 -69.23
CA HIS A 236 -42.76 -25.04 -69.32
C HIS A 236 -43.95 -24.52 -68.48
N GLY A 237 -43.66 -23.42 -67.77
CA GLY A 237 -44.55 -22.26 -67.54
C GLY A 237 -44.73 -21.92 -66.05
N ASN A 238 -44.89 -20.68 -65.58
CA ASN A 238 -44.85 -19.32 -66.13
C ASN A 238 -45.09 -18.37 -64.94
N GLU A 239 -44.21 -17.38 -64.73
CA GLU A 239 -44.40 -15.98 -64.28
C GLU A 239 -45.54 -15.57 -63.29
N MET A 240 -45.19 -14.83 -62.21
CA MET A 240 -45.76 -13.55 -61.69
C MET A 240 -45.67 -13.42 -60.13
N LEU A 241 -44.95 -12.44 -59.54
CA LEU A 241 -45.24 -11.00 -59.26
C LEU A 241 -46.01 -10.71 -57.94
N LEU A 242 -45.38 -10.02 -56.96
CA LEU A 242 -45.75 -8.67 -56.42
C LEU A 242 -45.26 -8.37 -54.97
N ASP A 243 -44.46 -7.30 -54.89
CA ASP A 243 -44.49 -6.09 -54.01
C ASP A 243 -44.57 -6.12 -52.46
N HIS A 244 -43.54 -5.44 -51.90
CA HIS A 244 -43.39 -4.75 -50.60
C HIS A 244 -44.48 -3.70 -50.30
N PRO A 245 -44.77 -3.29 -49.03
CA PRO A 245 -43.90 -2.33 -48.30
C PRO A 245 -43.95 -2.31 -46.74
N GLY A 246 -42.83 -1.87 -46.12
CA GLY A 246 -42.80 -0.69 -45.24
C GLY A 246 -43.14 -0.77 -43.73
N ASN A 247 -42.06 -0.64 -42.93
CA ASN A 247 -41.89 0.26 -41.77
C ASN A 247 -42.37 -0.14 -40.35
N ASP A 248 -41.35 -0.30 -39.48
CA ASP A 248 -41.17 0.43 -38.20
C ASP A 248 -41.94 -0.03 -36.96
N ARG A 249 -41.22 -0.74 -36.08
CA ARG A 249 -41.38 -0.63 -34.62
C ARG A 249 -40.08 -0.96 -33.91
N GLY A 250 -39.45 0.09 -33.41
CA GLY A 250 -38.15 0.11 -32.76
C GLY A 250 -37.96 -0.90 -31.64
N ALA A 251 -36.88 -1.66 -31.78
CA ALA A 251 -36.14 -2.21 -30.66
C ALA A 251 -34.97 -1.25 -30.38
N THR A 252 -35.22 -0.22 -29.59
CA THR A 252 -34.13 0.45 -28.88
C THR A 252 -33.73 -0.48 -27.74
N SER A 253 -32.90 -1.47 -28.07
CA SER A 253 -32.01 -2.07 -27.08
C SER A 253 -31.09 -0.93 -26.65
N ALA A 254 -31.35 -0.39 -25.46
CA ALA A 254 -30.46 0.54 -24.81
C ALA A 254 -29.26 -0.26 -24.32
N THR A 255 -28.37 -0.60 -25.25
CA THR A 255 -26.97 -0.88 -24.94
C THR A 255 -26.42 0.36 -24.27
N MET A 256 -26.31 0.30 -22.95
CA MET A 256 -25.44 1.19 -22.20
C MET A 256 -24.00 0.76 -22.48
N GLY A 257 -23.54 1.05 -23.70
CA GLY A 257 -22.13 1.26 -23.96
C GLY A 257 -21.86 2.67 -23.48
N GLU A 258 -21.31 2.80 -22.28
CA GLU A 258 -20.59 4.00 -21.90
C GLU A 258 -19.39 4.09 -22.86
N ASP A 259 -19.58 4.74 -24.01
CA ASP A 259 -18.49 5.38 -24.74
C ASP A 259 -17.90 6.40 -23.75
N GLU A 260 -17.00 5.95 -22.89
CA GLU A 260 -16.10 6.80 -22.11
C GLU A 260 -15.26 7.57 -23.14
N GLU A 261 -15.77 8.73 -23.57
CA GLU A 261 -15.02 9.71 -24.34
C GLU A 261 -13.63 9.83 -23.72
N ALA A 262 -12.59 9.50 -24.50
CA ALA A 262 -11.21 9.54 -24.03
C ALA A 262 -10.96 10.91 -23.37
N PRO A 263 -10.57 10.94 -22.08
CA PRO A 263 -10.51 12.19 -21.34
C PRO A 263 -9.53 13.14 -22.01
N SER A 264 -9.88 14.43 -21.96
CA SER A 264 -9.01 15.48 -22.48
C SER A 264 -7.67 15.50 -21.75
N ALA A 265 -6.66 16.11 -22.36
CA ALA A 265 -5.32 16.20 -21.77
C ALA A 265 -5.34 16.91 -20.39
N GLU A 266 -6.21 17.91 -20.21
CA GLU A 266 -6.38 18.61 -18.93
C GLU A 266 -6.98 17.67 -17.87
N GLU A 267 -8.03 16.93 -18.22
CA GLU A 267 -8.67 15.97 -17.30
C GLU A 267 -7.76 14.78 -16.96
N MET A 268 -6.87 14.39 -17.88
CA MET A 268 -5.86 13.37 -17.61
C MET A 268 -4.79 13.86 -16.63
N GLN A 269 -4.39 15.13 -16.75
CA GLN A 269 -3.50 15.75 -15.78
C GLN A 269 -4.15 15.85 -14.39
N ASP A 270 -5.42 16.23 -14.32
CA ASP A 270 -6.15 16.28 -13.04
C ASP A 270 -6.25 14.90 -12.37
N ARG A 271 -6.44 13.83 -13.16
CA ARG A 271 -6.42 12.45 -12.65
C ARG A 271 -5.04 12.04 -12.16
N MET A 272 -3.97 12.42 -12.86
CA MET A 272 -2.58 12.20 -12.43
C MET A 272 -2.29 12.92 -11.11
N ASP A 273 -2.73 14.17 -10.97
CA ASP A 273 -2.54 14.96 -9.76
C ASP A 273 -3.30 14.36 -8.58
N GLN A 274 -4.52 13.88 -8.80
CA GLN A 274 -5.31 13.16 -7.79
C GLN A 274 -4.63 11.85 -7.35
N PHE A 275 -4.18 11.04 -8.31
CA PHE A 275 -3.43 9.82 -8.04
C PHE A 275 -2.18 10.11 -7.21
N THR A 276 -1.40 11.11 -7.64
CA THR A 276 -0.18 11.55 -6.94
C THR A 276 -0.52 12.03 -5.52
N TYR A 277 -1.58 12.80 -5.35
CA TYR A 277 -2.02 13.27 -4.03
C TYR A 277 -2.35 12.11 -3.09
N ILE A 278 -3.09 11.10 -3.57
CA ILE A 278 -3.41 9.90 -2.78
C ILE A 278 -2.12 9.18 -2.37
N MET A 279 -1.18 9.00 -3.30
CA MET A 279 0.11 8.39 -3.00
C MET A 279 0.92 9.16 -1.96
N GLN A 280 0.89 10.50 -2.01
CA GLN A 280 1.52 11.34 -0.98
C GLN A 280 0.83 11.19 0.38
N GLN A 281 -0.51 11.05 0.43
CA GLN A 281 -1.23 10.81 1.69
C GLN A 281 -0.91 9.42 2.28
N LYS A 282 -0.89 8.37 1.45
CA LYS A 282 -0.47 7.02 1.86
C LYS A 282 0.97 7.02 2.39
N PHE A 283 1.83 7.82 1.78
CA PHE A 283 3.17 8.02 2.28
C PHE A 283 3.17 8.66 3.69
N LEU A 284 2.38 9.71 3.92
CA LEU A 284 2.31 10.40 5.22
C LEU A 284 1.69 9.52 6.32
N SER A 285 0.66 8.73 5.99
CA SER A 285 0.05 7.76 6.91
C SER A 285 1.00 6.60 7.25
N GLY A 286 1.97 6.33 6.36
CA GLY A 286 2.97 5.28 6.56
C GLY A 286 2.48 3.91 6.12
N GLU A 287 1.59 3.86 5.13
CA GLU A 287 1.07 2.64 4.52
C GLU A 287 2.06 2.00 3.54
N ASP A 288 3.08 2.74 3.13
CA ASP A 288 4.06 2.39 2.08
C ASP A 288 5.25 1.57 2.60
N ARG A 289 5.07 0.82 3.69
CA ARG A 289 6.16 0.19 4.47
C ARG A 289 6.89 -0.91 3.70
N GLU A 290 6.23 -1.47 2.68
CA GLU A 290 6.81 -2.50 1.81
C GLU A 290 7.90 -1.92 0.90
N HIS A 291 7.82 -0.63 0.58
CA HIS A 291 8.73 0.05 -0.35
C HIS A 291 9.70 1.00 0.35
N LEU A 292 9.39 1.41 1.59
CA LEU A 292 10.22 2.34 2.34
C LEU A 292 10.27 2.02 3.82
N ASP A 293 11.49 2.08 4.37
CA ASP A 293 11.72 1.91 5.80
C ASP A 293 11.47 3.21 6.57
N TYR A 294 10.25 3.36 7.06
CA TYR A 294 9.82 4.53 7.84
C TYR A 294 10.59 4.72 9.15
N THR A 295 11.20 3.69 9.72
CA THR A 295 11.96 3.85 10.98
C THR A 295 13.14 4.81 10.78
N LYS A 296 13.76 4.78 9.59
CA LYS A 296 14.85 5.69 9.21
C LYS A 296 14.41 7.14 9.04
N ILE A 297 13.11 7.41 8.91
CA ILE A 297 12.56 8.75 8.72
C ILE A 297 11.96 9.24 10.04
N ASP A 298 11.21 8.38 10.70
CA ASP A 298 10.52 8.66 11.96
C ASP A 298 11.52 8.96 13.09
N ASP A 299 12.71 8.35 13.06
CA ASP A 299 13.79 8.56 14.04
C ASP A 299 14.90 9.54 13.56
N ASP A 300 14.77 10.13 12.36
CA ASP A 300 15.77 11.07 11.82
C ASP A 300 15.55 12.49 12.36
N GLU A 301 16.32 12.84 13.39
CA GLU A 301 16.32 14.17 14.01
C GLU A 301 16.82 15.26 13.06
N THR A 302 17.57 14.94 12.00
CA THR A 302 18.09 15.96 11.06
C THR A 302 16.99 16.60 10.23
N LEU A 303 15.83 15.96 10.13
CA LEU A 303 14.65 16.49 9.47
C LEU A 303 13.91 17.54 10.31
N ASP A 304 14.24 17.66 11.61
CA ASP A 304 13.55 18.59 12.50
C ASP A 304 13.82 20.05 12.17
N ASP A 305 15.00 20.35 11.62
CA ASP A 305 15.40 21.69 11.17
C ASP A 305 14.42 22.29 10.15
N HIS A 306 13.75 21.44 9.35
CA HIS A 306 12.82 21.85 8.31
C HIS A 306 11.61 22.60 8.88
N TRP A 307 11.10 22.19 10.04
CA TRP A 307 9.88 22.74 10.63
C TRP A 307 10.14 23.50 11.94
N LEU A 308 11.33 23.35 12.53
CA LEU A 308 11.71 24.06 13.76
C LEU A 308 11.65 25.58 13.60
N ARG A 309 12.01 26.11 12.42
CA ARG A 309 11.93 27.55 12.14
C ARG A 309 10.49 28.06 12.16
N GLU A 310 9.58 27.33 11.53
CA GLU A 310 8.16 27.68 11.45
C GLU A 310 7.50 27.54 12.81
N ALA A 311 7.79 26.45 13.54
CA ALA A 311 7.29 26.25 14.91
C ALA A 311 7.72 27.36 15.87
N ASN A 312 8.95 27.89 15.74
CA ASN A 312 9.39 29.04 16.53
C ASN A 312 8.60 30.31 16.18
N HIS A 313 8.32 30.53 14.90
CA HIS A 313 7.54 31.69 14.45
C HIS A 313 6.08 31.62 14.95
N ASP A 314 5.45 30.45 14.82
CA ASP A 314 4.09 30.21 15.35
C ASP A 314 4.03 30.44 16.87
N ALA A 315 5.08 30.03 17.60
CA ALA A 315 5.18 30.25 19.03
C ALA A 315 5.35 31.74 19.37
N GLU A 316 6.14 32.49 18.59
CA GLU A 316 6.27 33.95 18.72
C GLU A 316 4.93 34.65 18.44
N GLU A 317 4.26 34.33 17.33
CA GLU A 317 2.96 34.92 16.98
C GLU A 317 1.91 34.66 18.07
N LYS A 318 1.85 33.43 18.58
CA LYS A 318 0.95 33.08 19.69
C LYS A 318 1.25 33.90 20.95
N TYR A 319 2.53 34.14 21.25
CA TYR A 319 2.94 34.97 22.38
C TYR A 319 2.48 36.42 22.22
N PHE A 320 2.56 36.99 21.01
CA PHE A 320 2.10 38.36 20.73
C PHE A 320 0.57 38.51 20.62
N ALA A 321 -0.16 37.43 20.33
CA ALA A 321 -1.62 37.44 20.26
C ALA A 321 -2.32 37.35 21.63
N GLU A 322 -1.57 36.98 22.68
CA GLU A 322 -2.07 36.86 24.06
C GLU A 322 -1.88 38.15 24.90
N ASP A 323 -1.31 39.22 24.33
CA ASP A 323 -1.13 40.58 24.91
C ASP A 323 -2.15 41.61 24.35
#